data_AF-A0A7C9W5Y6-F1
#
_entry.id   AF-A0A7C9W5Y6-F1
#
_cell.length_a   1.000
_cell.length_b   1.000
_cell.length_c   1.000
_cell.angle_alpha   90.00
_cell.angle_beta   90.00
_cell.angle_gamma   90.00
#
_symmetry.space_group_name_H-M   'P 1'
#
loop_
_entity.id
_entity.type
_entity.pdbx_description
1 polymer ?
#
loop_
_entity_poly.entity_id
_entity_poly.type
_entity_poly.pdbx_seq_one_letter_code
_entity_poly.pdbx_strand_id
1 'polypeptide(L)'
;MRSHAVLIGYSARGRVILSALFAGGHATDFTVVDTDPDRIAQAGADGVHAVAGEGWRLDVLWSAGVHNSDHIVVAVTDDALALRITSIARSLNETATITTLVRSTQLHELVEYLGADHVLVADRVGEWALKIESLPYEELPDLEWAVTERPVMPDEVGSSPLECGNDVLAVVRDGRRLWVEDSTVGELRGDDRLVVLSCTSVGD
;
A
#
# COMPACT_ATOMS: atom_id res chain seq x y z
N MET A 1 -21.43 -7.83 -1.67
CA MET A 1 -21.27 -6.48 -2.23
C MET A 1 -19.93 -6.46 -2.94
N ARG A 2 -19.84 -5.85 -4.12
CA ARG A 2 -18.57 -5.76 -4.85
C ARG A 2 -17.73 -4.67 -4.20
N SER A 3 -16.59 -5.03 -3.63
CA SER A 3 -15.64 -4.06 -3.07
C SER A 3 -14.83 -3.46 -4.21
N HIS A 4 -14.71 -2.14 -4.22
CA HIS A 4 -14.09 -1.39 -5.31
C HIS A 4 -12.80 -0.71 -4.86
N ALA A 5 -11.68 -1.00 -5.54
CA ALA A 5 -10.40 -0.34 -5.30
C ALA A 5 -10.00 0.58 -6.47
N VAL A 6 -9.40 1.73 -6.16
CA VAL A 6 -8.80 2.62 -7.16
C VAL A 6 -7.29 2.68 -6.96
N LEU A 7 -6.52 2.39 -8.00
CA LEU A 7 -5.07 2.57 -8.03
C LEU A 7 -4.70 3.78 -8.89
N ILE A 8 -3.95 4.71 -8.31
CA ILE A 8 -3.47 5.91 -8.99
C ILE A 8 -1.97 5.77 -9.21
N GLY A 9 -1.57 5.52 -10.46
CA GLY A 9 -0.20 5.18 -10.86
C GLY A 9 -0.01 3.68 -11.06
N TYR A 10 -0.04 3.22 -12.31
CA TYR A 10 0.09 1.82 -12.72
C TYR A 10 1.55 1.42 -12.99
N SER A 11 2.43 1.74 -12.05
CA SER A 11 3.84 1.35 -12.10
C SER A 11 4.06 -0.09 -11.59
N ALA A 12 5.24 -0.67 -11.80
CA ALA A 12 5.58 -2.00 -11.23
C ALA A 12 5.29 -2.08 -9.72
N ARG A 13 5.60 -1.02 -8.96
CA ARG A 13 5.30 -0.92 -7.52
C ARG A 13 3.79 -0.88 -7.25
N GLY A 14 3.05 -0.06 -8.00
CA GLY A 14 1.59 0.01 -7.91
C GLY A 14 0.92 -1.33 -8.23
N ARG A 15 1.44 -2.05 -9.25
CA ARG A 15 0.97 -3.39 -9.66
C ARG A 15 1.22 -4.44 -8.58
N VAL A 16 2.36 -4.39 -7.89
CA VAL A 16 2.64 -5.29 -6.75
C VAL A 16 1.61 -5.09 -5.64
N ILE A 17 1.32 -3.85 -5.27
CA ILE A 17 0.33 -3.53 -4.23
C ILE A 17 -1.08 -3.91 -4.66
N LEU A 18 -1.40 -3.68 -5.93
CA LEU A 18 -2.69 -4.05 -6.50
C LEU A 18 -2.90 -5.56 -6.52
N SER A 19 -1.86 -6.30 -6.91
CA SER A 19 -1.86 -7.76 -6.86
C SER A 19 -2.02 -8.25 -5.43
N ALA A 20 -1.40 -7.56 -4.46
CA ALA A 20 -1.56 -7.87 -3.05
C ALA A 20 -3.00 -7.66 -2.55
N LEU A 21 -3.63 -6.54 -2.91
CA LEU A 21 -5.03 -6.27 -2.58
C LEU A 21 -6.01 -7.25 -3.22
N PHE A 22 -5.70 -7.71 -4.45
CA PHE A 22 -6.52 -8.67 -5.17
C PHE A 22 -6.47 -10.05 -4.52
N ALA A 23 -5.27 -10.52 -4.21
CA ALA A 23 -5.07 -11.85 -3.65
C ALA A 23 -5.50 -11.94 -2.16
N GLY A 24 -5.60 -10.80 -1.45
CA GLY A 24 -6.27 -10.69 -0.15
C GLY A 24 -7.81 -10.72 -0.20
N GLY A 25 -8.43 -10.79 -1.39
CA GLY A 25 -9.90 -10.78 -1.54
C GLY A 25 -10.58 -9.46 -1.10
N HIS A 26 -9.80 -8.40 -0.91
CA HIS A 26 -10.26 -7.11 -0.36
C HIS A 26 -10.97 -6.24 -1.40
N ALA A 27 -10.78 -6.50 -2.69
CA ALA A 27 -11.50 -5.85 -3.77
C ALA A 27 -11.88 -6.86 -4.86
N THR A 28 -13.11 -6.77 -5.36
CA THR A 28 -13.60 -7.62 -6.45
C THR A 28 -13.52 -6.92 -7.81
N ASP A 29 -13.43 -5.59 -7.82
CA ASP A 29 -13.32 -4.77 -9.02
C ASP A 29 -12.34 -3.62 -8.74
N PHE A 30 -11.50 -3.27 -9.71
CA PHE A 30 -10.59 -2.14 -9.55
C PHE A 30 -10.42 -1.30 -10.81
N THR A 31 -10.18 -0.02 -10.58
CA THR A 31 -9.92 0.98 -11.62
C THR A 31 -8.51 1.51 -11.45
N VAL A 32 -7.76 1.62 -12.55
CA VAL A 32 -6.44 2.26 -12.54
C VAL A 32 -6.51 3.62 -13.20
N VAL A 33 -5.71 4.55 -12.69
CA VAL A 33 -5.50 5.88 -13.28
C VAL A 33 -4.03 6.02 -13.63
N ASP A 34 -3.73 6.29 -14.90
CA ASP A 34 -2.36 6.60 -15.34
C ASP A 34 -2.41 7.56 -16.54
N THR A 35 -1.28 8.21 -16.84
CA THR A 35 -1.11 9.09 -18.00
C THR A 35 -0.32 8.42 -19.12
N ASP A 36 0.43 7.37 -18.80
CA ASP A 36 1.27 6.63 -19.73
C ASP A 36 0.41 5.65 -20.57
N PRO A 37 0.34 5.83 -21.90
CA PRO A 37 -0.44 4.97 -22.79
C PRO A 37 -0.05 3.49 -22.72
N ASP A 38 1.24 3.19 -22.50
CA ASP A 38 1.72 1.81 -22.44
C ASP A 38 1.24 1.13 -21.15
N ARG A 39 1.23 1.87 -20.03
CA ARG A 39 0.70 1.37 -18.75
C ARG A 39 -0.82 1.19 -18.80
N ILE A 40 -1.54 2.09 -19.46
CA ILE A 40 -2.98 1.97 -19.67
C ILE A 40 -3.30 0.72 -20.52
N ALA A 41 -2.54 0.51 -21.60
CA ALA A 41 -2.69 -0.68 -22.43
C ALA A 41 -2.39 -1.97 -21.66
N GLN A 42 -1.34 -1.97 -20.83
CA GLN A 42 -1.01 -3.10 -19.96
C GLN A 42 -2.13 -3.38 -18.95
N ALA A 43 -2.68 -2.37 -18.30
CA ALA A 43 -3.81 -2.56 -17.39
C ALA A 43 -5.02 -3.18 -18.09
N GLY A 44 -5.31 -2.76 -19.32
CA GLY A 44 -6.35 -3.38 -20.15
C GLY A 44 -6.05 -4.85 -20.47
N ALA A 45 -4.79 -5.20 -20.74
CA ALA A 45 -4.36 -6.57 -20.95
C ALA A 45 -4.49 -7.43 -19.68
N ASP A 46 -4.24 -6.84 -18.51
CA ASP A 46 -4.40 -7.47 -17.20
C ASP A 46 -5.88 -7.58 -16.77
N GLY A 47 -6.83 -7.21 -17.65
CA GLY A 47 -8.27 -7.34 -17.43
C GLY A 47 -8.90 -6.23 -16.57
N VAL A 48 -8.22 -5.10 -16.45
CA VAL A 48 -8.53 -4.03 -15.50
C VAL A 48 -9.15 -2.83 -16.19
N HIS A 49 -10.10 -2.15 -15.53
CA HIS A 49 -10.59 -0.87 -16.03
C HIS A 49 -9.53 0.22 -15.89
N ALA A 50 -9.21 0.91 -16.97
CA ALA A 50 -8.22 1.99 -16.96
C ALA A 50 -8.83 3.32 -17.36
N VAL A 51 -8.54 4.36 -16.57
CA VAL A 51 -8.90 5.75 -16.82
C VAL A 51 -7.62 6.51 -17.19
N ALA A 52 -7.57 7.01 -18.42
CA ALA A 52 -6.46 7.82 -18.90
C ALA A 52 -6.57 9.24 -18.34
N GLY A 53 -5.57 9.70 -17.59
CA GLY A 53 -5.53 11.06 -17.11
C GLY A 53 -4.61 11.30 -15.93
N GLU A 54 -4.44 12.58 -15.62
CA GLU A 54 -3.66 13.05 -14.50
C GLU A 54 -4.35 12.73 -13.17
N GLY A 55 -3.73 11.88 -12.34
CA GLY A 55 -4.27 11.40 -11.07
C GLY A 55 -4.49 12.48 -9.99
N TRP A 56 -4.12 13.74 -10.23
CA TRP A 56 -4.43 14.86 -9.33
C TRP A 56 -5.65 15.67 -9.78
N ARG A 57 -6.20 15.39 -10.96
CA ARG A 57 -7.38 16.10 -11.46
C ARG A 57 -8.66 15.52 -10.88
N LEU A 58 -9.53 16.40 -10.41
CA LEU A 58 -10.79 16.04 -9.75
C LEU A 58 -11.73 15.25 -10.68
N ASP A 59 -11.83 15.64 -11.95
CA ASP A 59 -12.66 14.97 -12.96
C ASP A 59 -12.19 13.55 -13.26
N VAL A 60 -10.87 13.35 -13.34
CA VAL A 60 -10.25 12.03 -13.54
C VAL A 60 -10.49 11.13 -12.32
N LEU A 61 -10.22 11.62 -11.11
CA LEU A 61 -10.44 10.85 -9.87
C LEU A 61 -11.93 10.51 -9.67
N TRP A 62 -12.82 11.44 -10.01
CA TRP A 62 -14.26 11.17 -9.97
C TRP A 62 -14.66 10.08 -10.97
N SER A 63 -14.20 10.19 -12.22
CA SER A 63 -14.45 9.19 -13.27
C SER A 63 -13.89 7.81 -12.91
N ALA A 64 -12.82 7.76 -12.12
CA ALA A 64 -12.22 6.52 -11.66
C ALA A 64 -12.99 5.85 -10.52
N GLY A 65 -13.97 6.53 -9.90
CA GLY A 65 -14.74 5.98 -8.78
C GLY A 65 -14.14 6.24 -7.40
N VAL A 66 -13.24 7.23 -7.24
CA VAL A 66 -12.62 7.52 -5.94
C VAL A 66 -13.65 7.89 -4.86
N HIS A 67 -14.72 8.59 -5.24
CA HIS A 67 -15.78 9.05 -4.34
C HIS A 67 -16.62 7.91 -3.72
N ASN A 68 -16.56 6.70 -4.29
CA ASN A 68 -17.34 5.54 -3.84
C ASN A 68 -16.53 4.24 -3.72
N SER A 69 -15.20 4.32 -3.80
CA SER A 69 -14.30 3.19 -3.58
C SER A 69 -14.15 2.87 -2.09
N ASP A 70 -13.95 1.60 -1.77
CA ASP A 70 -13.61 1.13 -0.43
C ASP A 70 -12.12 1.33 -0.13
N HIS A 71 -11.28 1.19 -1.18
CA HIS A 71 -9.83 1.29 -1.08
C HIS A 71 -9.24 2.20 -2.14
N ILE A 72 -8.29 3.04 -1.77
CA ILE A 72 -7.57 3.92 -2.67
C ILE A 72 -6.07 3.71 -2.47
N VAL A 73 -5.35 3.43 -3.54
CA VAL A 73 -3.90 3.30 -3.54
C VAL A 73 -3.29 4.41 -4.37
N VAL A 74 -2.42 5.22 -3.78
CA VAL A 74 -1.66 6.26 -4.46
C VAL A 74 -0.24 5.76 -4.65
N ALA A 75 0.12 5.33 -5.87
CA ALA A 75 1.42 4.75 -6.21
C ALA A 75 2.12 5.49 -7.37
N VAL A 76 2.10 6.82 -7.29
CA VAL A 76 2.81 7.68 -8.24
C VAL A 76 4.29 7.81 -7.87
N THR A 77 5.12 8.15 -8.86
CA THR A 77 6.58 8.23 -8.67
C THR A 77 7.04 9.52 -8.01
N ASP A 78 6.21 10.56 -7.98
CA ASP A 78 6.54 11.88 -7.43
C ASP A 78 5.84 12.06 -6.08
N ASP A 79 6.61 12.26 -5.01
CA ASP A 79 6.08 12.34 -3.65
C ASP A 79 5.21 13.59 -3.44
N ALA A 80 5.49 14.71 -4.13
CA ALA A 80 4.66 15.91 -4.06
C ALA A 80 3.30 15.69 -4.73
N LEU A 81 3.27 14.93 -5.84
CA LEU A 81 2.03 14.45 -6.41
C LEU A 81 1.31 13.47 -5.48
N ALA A 82 2.03 12.53 -4.85
CA ALA A 82 1.42 11.58 -3.91
C ALA A 82 0.70 12.29 -2.75
N LEU A 83 1.34 13.30 -2.15
CA LEU A 83 0.75 14.17 -1.11
C LEU A 83 -0.52 14.87 -1.62
N ARG A 84 -0.44 15.50 -2.80
CA ARG A 84 -1.57 16.22 -3.40
C ARG A 84 -2.75 15.29 -3.68
N ILE A 85 -2.47 14.13 -4.28
CA ILE A 85 -3.49 13.14 -4.64
C ILE A 85 -4.15 12.58 -3.38
N THR A 86 -3.36 12.24 -2.36
CA THR A 86 -3.87 11.76 -1.05
C THR A 86 -4.86 12.75 -0.45
N SER A 87 -4.51 14.03 -0.42
CA SER A 87 -5.39 15.07 0.13
C SER A 87 -6.70 15.20 -0.66
N ILE A 88 -6.65 15.18 -2.00
CA ILE A 88 -7.85 15.25 -2.84
C ILE A 88 -8.71 14.00 -2.66
N ALA A 89 -8.09 12.82 -2.63
CA ALA A 89 -8.75 11.55 -2.44
C ALA A 89 -9.52 11.49 -1.11
N ARG A 90 -8.89 11.91 0.00
CA ARG A 90 -9.57 12.00 1.31
C ARG A 90 -10.72 12.99 1.30
N SER A 91 -10.57 14.13 0.61
CA SER A 91 -11.65 15.11 0.48
C SER A 91 -12.82 14.60 -0.38
N LEU A 92 -12.57 13.70 -1.33
CA LEU A 92 -13.61 13.08 -2.16
C LEU A 92 -14.32 11.93 -1.45
N ASN A 93 -13.61 11.23 -0.57
CA ASN A 93 -14.09 10.05 0.12
C ASN A 93 -13.49 9.99 1.53
N GLU A 94 -14.27 10.46 2.49
CA GLU A 94 -13.86 10.53 3.89
C GLU A 94 -13.74 9.14 4.54
N THR A 95 -14.37 8.11 3.96
CA THR A 95 -14.51 6.78 4.56
C THR A 95 -13.61 5.72 3.95
N ALA A 96 -13.06 5.93 2.76
CA ALA A 96 -12.17 4.96 2.11
C ALA A 96 -10.90 4.74 2.92
N THR A 97 -10.34 3.54 2.83
CA THR A 97 -8.98 3.28 3.29
C THR A 97 -8.00 3.74 2.22
N ILE A 98 -7.12 4.69 2.56
CA ILE A 98 -6.15 5.29 1.66
C ILE A 98 -4.74 4.79 2.01
N THR A 99 -4.12 4.11 1.05
CA THR A 99 -2.72 3.71 1.11
C THR A 99 -1.89 4.54 0.16
N THR A 100 -0.87 5.23 0.64
CA THR A 100 -0.02 6.09 -0.18
C THR A 100 1.42 5.61 -0.17
N LEU A 101 2.01 5.45 -1.35
CA LEU A 101 3.42 5.22 -1.51
C LEU A 101 4.17 6.53 -1.61
N VAL A 102 5.26 6.62 -0.86
CA VAL A 102 6.26 7.68 -0.97
C VAL A 102 7.65 7.07 -1.04
N ARG A 103 8.64 7.82 -1.51
CA ARG A 103 10.04 7.39 -1.45
C ARG A 103 10.73 7.88 -0.19
N SER A 104 10.39 9.10 0.25
CA SER A 104 11.01 9.71 1.41
C SER A 104 10.29 9.31 2.71
N THR A 105 11.02 8.68 3.64
CA THR A 105 10.54 8.41 5.01
C THR A 105 10.16 9.68 5.76
N GLN A 106 10.78 10.82 5.43
CA GLN A 106 10.50 12.11 6.06
C GLN A 106 9.09 12.64 5.76
N LEU A 107 8.42 12.08 4.76
CA LEU A 107 7.07 12.50 4.39
C LEU A 107 5.98 11.70 5.09
N HIS A 108 6.33 10.65 5.84
CA HIS A 108 5.38 9.75 6.49
C HIS A 108 4.29 10.50 7.26
N GLU A 109 4.69 11.28 8.26
CA GLU A 109 3.76 12.02 9.13
C GLU A 109 2.90 13.02 8.34
N LEU A 110 3.46 13.63 7.29
CA LEU A 110 2.74 14.59 6.46
C LEU A 110 1.68 13.89 5.61
N VAL A 111 2.00 12.73 5.03
CA VAL A 111 1.06 11.96 4.20
C VAL A 111 -0.09 11.43 5.05
N GLU A 112 0.18 10.97 6.27
CA GLU A 112 -0.86 10.59 7.24
C GLU A 112 -1.75 11.78 7.61
N TYR A 113 -1.14 12.93 7.92
CA TYR A 113 -1.89 14.15 8.23
C TYR A 113 -2.81 14.59 7.07
N LEU A 114 -2.39 14.36 5.83
CA LEU A 114 -3.21 14.65 4.64
C LEU A 114 -4.32 13.62 4.38
N GLY A 115 -4.39 12.56 5.17
CA GLY A 115 -5.50 11.62 5.18
C GLY A 115 -5.19 10.23 4.64
N ALA A 116 -3.92 9.85 4.49
CA ALA A 116 -3.59 8.44 4.30
C ALA A 116 -3.78 7.66 5.62
N ASP A 117 -4.38 6.48 5.53
CA ASP A 117 -4.46 5.54 6.66
C ASP A 117 -3.18 4.69 6.75
N HIS A 118 -2.53 4.46 5.61
CA HIS A 118 -1.31 3.70 5.48
C HIS A 118 -0.32 4.42 4.56
N VAL A 119 0.94 4.52 4.99
CA VAL A 119 2.04 5.05 4.19
C VAL A 119 3.06 3.96 3.99
N LEU A 120 3.45 3.71 2.74
CA LEU A 120 4.47 2.74 2.39
C LEU A 120 5.67 3.45 1.77
N VAL A 121 6.86 3.11 2.25
CA VAL A 121 8.11 3.69 1.74
C VAL A 121 8.69 2.77 0.67
N ALA A 122 8.76 3.26 -0.56
CA ALA A 122 9.04 2.48 -1.76
C ALA A 122 10.41 1.78 -1.75
N ASP A 123 11.41 2.33 -1.06
CA ASP A 123 12.74 1.73 -0.96
C ASP A 123 12.73 0.41 -0.17
N ARG A 124 11.73 0.18 0.70
CA ARG A 124 11.52 -1.12 1.38
C ARG A 124 10.69 -2.11 0.54
N VAL A 125 9.89 -1.59 -0.41
CA VAL A 125 9.09 -2.39 -1.38
C VAL A 125 9.97 -2.93 -2.53
N GLY A 126 11.07 -2.23 -2.85
CA GLY A 126 11.97 -2.58 -3.96
C GLY A 126 12.63 -3.95 -3.85
N GLU A 127 12.97 -4.40 -2.63
CA GLU A 127 13.52 -5.75 -2.41
C GLU A 127 12.52 -6.87 -2.72
N TRP A 128 11.22 -6.58 -2.66
CA TRP A 128 10.16 -7.55 -2.90
C TRP A 128 9.76 -7.60 -4.37
N ALA A 129 9.79 -6.46 -5.05
CA ALA A 129 9.62 -6.37 -6.49
C ALA A 129 10.62 -7.27 -7.24
N LEU A 130 11.88 -7.33 -6.78
CA LEU A 130 12.90 -8.23 -7.33
C LEU A 130 12.57 -9.73 -7.20
N LYS A 131 11.86 -10.14 -6.14
CA LYS A 131 11.40 -11.53 -5.97
C LYS A 131 10.22 -11.84 -6.90
N ILE A 132 9.28 -10.91 -7.03
CA ILE A 132 8.05 -11.07 -7.82
C ILE A 132 8.31 -10.93 -9.32
N GLU A 133 9.21 -10.05 -9.76
CA GLU A 133 9.59 -9.87 -11.18
C GLU A 133 10.20 -11.13 -11.81
N SER A 134 10.69 -12.07 -11.00
CA SER A 134 11.28 -13.32 -11.47
C SER A 134 10.26 -14.46 -11.70
N LEU A 135 9.00 -14.27 -11.31
CA LEU A 135 7.96 -15.28 -11.42
C LEU A 135 7.01 -14.97 -12.59
N PRO A 136 6.72 -15.93 -13.48
CA PRO A 136 5.65 -15.76 -14.44
C PRO A 136 4.31 -15.57 -13.70
N TYR A 137 3.46 -14.67 -14.21
CA TYR A 137 2.19 -14.29 -13.59
C TYR A 137 1.28 -15.49 -13.24
N GLU A 138 1.39 -16.57 -13.99
CA GLU A 138 0.64 -17.83 -13.84
C GLU A 138 1.15 -18.73 -12.70
N GLU A 139 2.34 -18.47 -12.16
CA GLU A 139 2.97 -19.20 -11.06
C GLU A 139 2.97 -18.41 -9.74
N LEU A 140 2.30 -17.25 -9.72
CA LEU A 140 2.08 -16.53 -8.48
C LEU A 140 1.15 -17.38 -7.58
N PRO A 141 1.56 -17.74 -6.35
CA PRO A 141 0.66 -18.43 -5.45
C PRO A 141 -0.57 -17.56 -5.17
N ASP A 142 -1.68 -18.17 -4.75
CA ASP A 142 -2.79 -17.45 -4.11
C ASP A 142 -2.25 -16.90 -2.79
N LEU A 143 -1.76 -15.67 -2.85
CA LEU A 143 -1.10 -15.00 -1.75
C LEU A 143 -2.11 -14.10 -1.07
N GLU A 144 -2.64 -14.51 0.08
CA GLU A 144 -3.41 -13.59 0.91
C GLU A 144 -2.41 -12.60 1.53
N TRP A 145 -2.41 -11.37 1.02
CA TRP A 145 -1.57 -10.32 1.56
C TRP A 145 -2.38 -9.49 2.53
N ALA A 146 -1.93 -9.44 3.78
CA ALA A 146 -2.63 -8.76 4.83
C ALA A 146 -1.66 -7.88 5.62
N VAL A 147 -2.10 -6.67 5.95
CA VAL A 147 -1.46 -5.91 7.02
C VAL A 147 -1.96 -6.53 8.32
N THR A 148 -1.14 -7.41 8.89
CA THR A 148 -1.50 -8.17 10.09
C THR A 148 -0.73 -7.65 11.29
N GLU A 149 -1.37 -7.71 12.44
CA GLU A 149 -0.67 -7.54 13.71
C GLU A 149 -0.26 -8.90 14.26
N ARG A 150 1.05 -9.09 14.47
CA ARG A 150 1.58 -10.26 15.18
C ARG A 150 2.26 -9.84 16.48
N PRO A 151 2.33 -10.70 17.50
CA PRO A 151 3.19 -10.43 18.66
C PRO A 151 4.67 -10.38 18.23
N VAL A 152 5.49 -9.65 18.99
CA VAL A 152 6.95 -9.75 18.93
C VAL A 152 7.39 -11.17 19.31
N MET A 153 8.32 -11.77 18.56
CA MET A 153 8.87 -13.08 18.86
C MET A 153 9.94 -13.01 19.98
N PRO A 154 10.16 -14.07 20.77
CA PRO A 154 11.09 -14.03 21.90
C PRO A 154 12.54 -13.65 21.55
N ASP A 155 12.97 -13.94 20.33
CA ASP A 155 14.29 -13.64 19.76
C ASP A 155 14.40 -12.22 19.18
N GLU A 156 13.27 -11.54 18.97
CA GLU A 156 13.21 -10.14 18.52
C GLU A 156 13.24 -9.15 19.70
N VAL A 157 12.96 -9.61 20.93
CA VAL A 157 12.94 -8.77 22.14
C VAL A 157 14.33 -8.19 22.41
N GLY A 158 14.40 -6.88 22.65
CA GLY A 158 15.67 -6.17 22.82
C GLY A 158 16.37 -5.79 21.50
N SER A 159 15.84 -6.22 20.35
CA SER A 159 16.34 -5.82 19.02
C SER A 159 15.63 -4.57 18.53
N SER A 160 16.22 -3.91 17.53
CA SER A 160 15.54 -2.82 16.83
C SER A 160 14.43 -3.38 15.91
N PRO A 161 13.26 -2.74 15.81
CA PRO A 161 12.23 -3.12 14.85
C PRO A 161 12.74 -3.14 13.39
N LEU A 162 13.75 -2.33 13.09
CA LEU A 162 14.40 -2.28 11.76
C LEU A 162 15.23 -3.54 11.46
N GLU A 163 15.66 -4.26 12.50
CA GLU A 163 16.44 -5.50 12.40
C GLU A 163 15.55 -6.75 12.31
N CYS A 164 14.23 -6.60 12.54
CA CYS A 164 13.26 -7.70 12.59
C CYS A 164 12.63 -8.05 11.23
N GLY A 165 13.13 -7.44 10.14
CA GLY A 165 12.66 -7.68 8.77
C GLY A 165 12.16 -6.44 8.05
N ASN A 166 12.12 -6.50 6.72
CA ASN A 166 11.63 -5.41 5.86
C ASN A 166 10.10 -5.38 5.69
N ASP A 167 9.41 -6.34 6.31
CA ASP A 167 7.96 -6.48 6.42
C ASP A 167 7.36 -5.75 7.64
N VAL A 168 8.18 -5.34 8.62
CA VAL A 168 7.71 -4.64 9.83
C VAL A 168 7.49 -3.16 9.53
N LEU A 169 6.22 -2.74 9.63
CA LEU A 169 5.76 -1.38 9.34
C LEU A 169 5.68 -0.51 10.60
N ALA A 170 5.19 -1.06 11.71
CA ALA A 170 5.00 -0.32 12.96
C ALA A 170 4.99 -1.23 14.18
N VAL A 171 5.21 -0.64 15.36
CA VAL A 171 5.08 -1.26 16.67
C VAL A 171 3.83 -0.72 17.37
N VAL A 172 2.96 -1.58 17.87
CA VAL A 172 1.84 -1.20 18.74
C VAL A 172 2.25 -1.47 20.18
N ARG A 173 2.37 -0.39 20.97
CA ARG A 173 2.81 -0.40 22.37
C ARG A 173 1.81 0.38 23.21
N ASP A 174 1.31 -0.21 24.29
CA ASP A 174 0.29 0.40 25.16
C ASP A 174 -0.96 0.90 24.39
N GLY A 175 -1.35 0.20 23.32
CA GLY A 175 -2.47 0.58 22.46
C GLY A 175 -2.19 1.75 21.51
N ARG A 176 -0.94 2.23 21.44
CA ARG A 176 -0.50 3.31 20.55
C ARG A 176 0.39 2.72 19.45
N ARG A 177 0.14 3.12 18.21
CA ARG A 177 1.00 2.77 17.08
C ARG A 177 2.19 3.73 17.02
N LEU A 178 3.39 3.16 16.97
CA LEU A 178 4.68 3.81 16.91
C LEU A 178 5.39 3.31 15.64
N TRP A 179 5.72 4.21 14.72
CA TRP A 179 6.36 3.86 13.45
C TRP A 179 7.82 3.46 13.67
N VAL A 180 8.33 2.49 12.92
CA VAL A 180 9.68 1.93 13.15
C VAL A 180 10.81 2.95 12.95
N GLU A 181 10.52 4.05 12.27
CA GLU A 181 11.41 5.19 12.06
C GLU A 181 11.44 6.17 13.25
N ASP A 182 10.51 6.06 14.20
CA ASP A 182 10.48 6.92 15.38
C ASP A 182 11.58 6.52 16.38
N SER A 183 12.51 7.45 16.62
CA SER A 183 13.59 7.27 17.61
C SER A 183 13.10 6.96 19.03
N THR A 184 11.82 7.18 19.34
CA THR A 184 11.20 6.83 20.62
C THR A 184 10.76 5.37 20.73
N VAL A 185 10.69 4.62 19.62
CA VAL A 185 10.36 3.18 19.63
C VAL A 185 11.41 2.41 20.42
N GLY A 186 12.68 2.74 20.22
CA GLY A 186 13.79 2.05 20.88
C GLY A 186 13.79 0.55 20.58
N GLU A 187 14.16 -0.24 21.56
CA GLU A 187 14.14 -1.70 21.46
C GLU A 187 12.71 -2.26 21.64
N LEU A 188 12.44 -3.38 20.99
CA LEU A 188 11.18 -4.11 21.11
C LEU A 188 11.00 -4.71 22.50
N ARG A 189 9.78 -4.62 23.03
CA ARG A 189 9.36 -5.22 24.29
C ARG A 189 8.54 -6.47 24.03
N GLY A 190 8.51 -7.38 25.00
CA GLY A 190 7.78 -8.64 24.88
C GLY A 190 6.25 -8.48 24.82
N ASP A 191 5.71 -7.32 25.20
CA ASP A 191 4.28 -6.98 25.15
C ASP A 191 3.89 -6.17 23.91
N ASP A 192 4.87 -5.80 23.07
CA ASP A 192 4.61 -5.10 21.82
C ASP A 192 3.96 -6.02 20.77
N ARG A 193 3.19 -5.42 19.86
CA ARG A 193 2.74 -6.07 18.62
C ARG A 193 3.41 -5.41 17.43
N LEU A 194 3.76 -6.18 16.42
CA LEU A 194 4.29 -5.69 15.15
C LEU A 194 3.18 -5.68 14.11
N VAL A 195 3.01 -4.54 13.46
CA VAL A 195 2.23 -4.40 12.24
C VAL A 195 3.15 -4.81 11.11
N VAL A 196 2.84 -5.93 10.48
CA VAL A 196 3.65 -6.50 9.41
C VAL A 196 2.83 -6.66 8.15
N LEU A 197 3.47 -6.47 7.01
CA LEU A 197 2.90 -6.82 5.72
C LEU A 197 3.15 -8.31 5.52
N SER A 198 2.17 -9.15 5.85
CA SER A 198 2.29 -10.60 5.73
C SER A 198 1.74 -11.08 4.39
N CYS A 199 2.33 -12.18 3.94
CA CYS A 199 1.99 -12.90 2.74
C CYS A 199 1.78 -14.35 3.14
N THR A 200 0.54 -14.81 3.14
CA THR A 200 0.23 -16.21 3.44
C THR A 200 -0.23 -16.89 2.16
N SER A 201 0.41 -18.01 1.80
CA SER A 201 -0.14 -18.90 0.80
C SER A 201 -1.47 -19.45 1.31
N VAL A 202 -2.54 -19.32 0.53
CA VAL A 202 -3.81 -19.96 0.86
C VAL A 202 -3.63 -21.47 0.72
N GLY A 203 -3.34 -22.15 1.84
CA GLY A 203 -3.24 -23.61 1.90
C GLY A 203 -2.31 -24.14 2.98
N ASP A 204 -2.85 -24.34 4.18
CA ASP A 204 -2.67 -25.54 5.02
C ASP A 204 -3.93 -25.74 5.91
#